data_AF-A0A950Y2R2-F1
#
_entry.id   AF-A0A950Y2R2-F1
#
_cell.length_a   1.000
_cell.length_b   1.000
_cell.length_c   1.000
_cell.angle_alpha   90.00
_cell.angle_beta   90.00
_cell.angle_gamma   90.00
#
_symmetry.space_group_name_H-M   'P 1'
#
loop_
_entity.id
_entity.type
_entity.pdbx_description
1 polymer ?
#
loop_
_entity_poly.entity_id
_entity_poly.type
_entity_poly.pdbx_seq_one_letter_code
_entity_poly.pdbx_strand_id
1 'polypeptide(L)'
;MATASQIEANRANAQHSTGPITPEGKAAVAQNNFRHGLAGSFMILDWENREEFDELVENLRAEHRPSTPTEVLLVESMARHYWLRQRAQRLQCLCFHNELPMVPEQNHKEFALYLRYQTTHERAFHKSLNDLLKLRAERRKEQIGFESQQARQAGESRKQAAENRKQELHTLAVLLAEAKVTHESARVLDQKVARTMTELAENEGYHTSRAA
;
A
#
# COMPACT_ATOMS: atom_id res chain seq x y z
N MET A 1 -20.65 22.11 13.29
CA MET A 1 -20.47 22.51 14.70
C MET A 1 -21.76 22.26 15.45
N ALA A 2 -21.70 21.80 16.70
CA ALA A 2 -22.90 21.57 17.51
C ALA A 2 -23.59 22.90 17.83
N THR A 3 -24.92 22.93 17.80
CA THR A 3 -25.69 24.15 18.07
C THR A 3 -25.69 24.49 19.56
N ALA A 4 -25.95 25.75 19.92
CA ALA A 4 -26.03 26.18 21.32
C ALA A 4 -27.02 25.32 22.14
N SER A 5 -28.17 24.99 21.54
CA SER A 5 -29.17 24.09 22.14
C SER A 5 -28.64 22.66 22.37
N GLN A 6 -27.82 22.12 21.46
CA GLN A 6 -27.17 20.81 21.66
C GLN A 6 -26.15 20.84 22.79
N ILE A 7 -25.41 21.95 22.96
CA ILE A 7 -24.41 22.10 24.02
C ILE A 7 -25.09 22.17 25.40
N GLU A 8 -26.19 22.90 25.50
CA GLU A 8 -26.95 23.06 26.74
C GLU A 8 -27.63 21.76 27.16
N ALA A 9 -28.23 21.04 26.20
CA ALA A 9 -28.77 19.70 26.42
C ALA A 9 -27.68 18.70 26.85
N ASN A 10 -26.49 18.74 26.23
CA ASN A 10 -25.37 17.88 26.62
C ASN A 10 -24.87 18.19 28.04
N ARG A 11 -24.85 19.47 28.47
CA ARG A 11 -24.48 19.83 29.85
C ARG A 11 -25.53 19.35 30.86
N ALA A 12 -26.82 19.49 30.57
CA ALA A 12 -27.87 18.98 31.43
C ALA A 12 -27.80 17.46 31.56
N ASN A 13 -27.63 16.73 30.44
CA ASN A 13 -27.47 15.28 30.44
C ASN A 13 -26.20 14.83 31.19
N ALA A 14 -25.11 15.61 31.12
CA ALA A 14 -23.88 15.30 31.84
C ALA A 14 -24.05 15.36 33.37
N GLN A 15 -24.95 16.19 33.91
CA GLN A 15 -25.25 16.25 35.35
C GLN A 15 -25.97 14.98 35.86
N HIS A 16 -26.65 14.25 34.98
CA HIS A 16 -27.37 13.01 35.31
C HIS A 16 -26.55 11.73 35.03
N SER A 17 -25.41 11.83 34.34
CA SER A 17 -24.63 10.69 33.87
C SER A 17 -23.12 10.89 34.09
N THR A 18 -22.72 11.20 35.32
CA THR A 18 -21.31 11.40 35.71
C THR A 18 -20.52 10.10 35.87
N GLY A 19 -21.15 8.94 35.63
CA GLY A 19 -20.53 7.63 35.84
C GLY A 19 -20.16 7.39 37.31
N PRO A 20 -19.50 6.25 37.62
CA PRO A 20 -19.12 5.93 38.99
C PRO A 20 -17.91 6.77 39.42
N ILE A 21 -18.12 7.71 40.34
CA ILE A 21 -17.08 8.58 40.89
C ILE A 21 -16.44 8.01 42.17
N THR A 22 -17.13 7.11 42.86
CA THR A 22 -16.64 6.49 44.10
C THR A 22 -15.77 5.24 43.80
N PRO A 23 -14.78 4.92 44.64
CA PRO A 23 -14.02 3.67 44.53
C PRO A 23 -14.92 2.43 44.49
N GLU A 24 -15.99 2.41 45.28
CA GLU A 24 -16.97 1.32 45.36
C GLU A 24 -17.79 1.22 44.06
N GLY A 25 -18.22 2.36 43.51
CA GLY A 25 -18.93 2.41 42.23
C GLY A 25 -18.04 1.98 41.06
N LYS A 26 -16.76 2.35 41.09
CA LYS A 26 -15.76 1.89 40.10
C LYS A 26 -15.51 0.39 40.22
N ALA A 27 -15.41 -0.13 41.44
CA ALA A 27 -15.26 -1.57 41.68
C ALA A 27 -16.50 -2.35 41.21
N ALA A 28 -17.70 -1.85 41.46
CA ALA A 28 -18.95 -2.45 40.99
C ALA A 28 -19.05 -2.46 39.45
N VAL A 29 -18.63 -1.38 38.78
CA VAL A 29 -18.58 -1.36 37.30
C VAL A 29 -17.47 -2.24 36.74
N ALA A 30 -16.32 -2.36 37.41
CA ALA A 30 -15.29 -3.32 37.05
C ALA A 30 -15.80 -4.78 37.19
N GLN A 31 -16.69 -5.04 38.15
CA GLN A 31 -17.31 -6.35 38.32
C GLN A 31 -18.29 -6.74 37.20
N ASN A 32 -18.96 -5.78 36.56
CA ASN A 32 -19.80 -6.07 35.37
C ASN A 32 -18.99 -6.72 34.24
N ASN A 33 -17.69 -6.48 34.19
CA ASN A 33 -16.80 -7.11 33.23
C ASN A 33 -16.77 -8.64 33.35
N PHE A 34 -16.91 -9.16 34.56
CA PHE A 34 -16.74 -10.58 34.87
C PHE A 34 -18.04 -11.38 34.81
N ARG A 35 -19.22 -10.73 34.70
CA ARG A 35 -20.51 -11.46 34.71
C ARG A 35 -20.75 -12.29 33.45
N HIS A 36 -20.47 -11.73 32.28
CA HIS A 36 -20.73 -12.37 30.99
C HIS A 36 -19.50 -12.43 30.08
N GLY A 37 -18.40 -11.77 30.46
CA GLY A 37 -17.14 -11.78 29.70
C GLY A 37 -17.22 -11.15 28.30
N LEU A 38 -18.22 -10.30 28.01
CA LEU A 38 -18.37 -9.63 26.70
C LEU A 38 -17.70 -8.25 26.67
N ALA A 39 -17.06 -7.84 27.76
CA ALA A 39 -16.40 -6.56 27.89
C ALA A 39 -15.03 -6.72 28.56
N GLY A 40 -14.21 -5.68 28.44
CA GLY A 40 -12.90 -5.55 29.07
C GLY A 40 -11.86 -6.52 28.52
N SER A 41 -10.97 -7.03 29.39
CA SER A 41 -9.89 -7.90 28.94
C SER A 41 -10.43 -9.22 28.42
N PHE A 42 -9.98 -9.62 27.23
CA PHE A 42 -10.38 -10.88 26.63
C PHE A 42 -9.86 -12.07 27.46
N MET A 43 -10.75 -13.01 27.73
CA MET A 43 -10.43 -14.29 28.35
C MET A 43 -11.36 -15.37 27.82
N ILE A 44 -10.86 -16.61 27.77
CA ILE A 44 -11.66 -17.82 27.58
C ILE A 44 -12.27 -18.18 28.95
N LEU A 45 -13.58 -18.43 28.98
CA LEU A 45 -14.29 -18.77 30.21
C LEU A 45 -14.18 -20.27 30.51
N ASP A 46 -14.38 -20.69 31.76
CA ASP A 46 -14.19 -22.09 32.19
C ASP A 46 -15.08 -23.11 31.46
N TRP A 47 -16.24 -22.67 30.97
CA TRP A 47 -17.18 -23.49 30.20
C TRP A 47 -16.90 -23.49 28.69
N GLU A 48 -15.89 -22.73 28.25
CA GLU A 48 -15.47 -22.65 26.86
C GLU A 48 -14.21 -23.48 26.61
N ASN A 49 -14.08 -23.95 25.38
CA ASN A 49 -12.92 -24.74 24.96
C ASN A 49 -11.80 -23.80 24.48
N ARG A 50 -10.61 -23.92 25.09
CA ARG A 50 -9.44 -23.11 24.73
C ARG A 50 -8.85 -23.57 23.40
N GLU A 51 -8.79 -24.88 23.19
CA GLU A 51 -8.26 -25.50 21.98
C GLU A 51 -9.06 -25.06 20.75
N GLU A 52 -10.38 -24.96 20.84
CA GLU A 52 -11.23 -24.41 19.76
C GLU A 52 -10.88 -22.95 19.42
N PHE A 53 -10.56 -22.13 20.43
CA PHE A 53 -10.15 -20.76 20.19
C PHE A 53 -8.76 -20.69 19.55
N ASP A 54 -7.82 -21.50 20.02
CA ASP A 54 -6.47 -21.56 19.48
C ASP A 54 -6.49 -22.06 18.03
N GLU A 55 -7.31 -23.07 17.72
CA GLU A 55 -7.57 -23.53 16.35
C GLU A 55 -8.16 -22.43 15.47
N LEU A 56 -9.13 -21.65 15.97
CA LEU A 56 -9.68 -20.50 15.25
C LEU A 56 -8.59 -19.48 14.90
N VAL A 57 -7.71 -19.16 15.86
CA VAL A 57 -6.61 -18.21 15.67
C VAL A 57 -5.65 -18.72 14.60
N GLU A 58 -5.25 -19.99 14.68
CA GLU A 58 -4.31 -20.58 13.73
C GLU A 58 -4.92 -20.71 12.33
N ASN A 59 -6.20 -21.06 12.22
CA ASN A 59 -6.92 -21.06 10.94
C ASN A 59 -6.95 -19.67 10.30
N LEU A 60 -7.27 -18.63 11.06
CA LEU A 60 -7.28 -17.25 10.56
C LEU A 60 -5.88 -16.75 10.19
N ARG A 61 -4.84 -17.16 10.93
CA ARG A 61 -3.45 -16.88 10.59
C ARG A 61 -3.01 -17.58 9.32
N ALA A 62 -3.40 -18.85 9.14
CA ALA A 62 -3.10 -19.63 7.94
C ALA A 62 -3.81 -19.09 6.69
N GLU A 63 -5.07 -18.65 6.84
CA GLU A 63 -5.87 -18.04 5.77
C GLU A 63 -5.28 -16.69 5.35
N HIS A 64 -5.10 -15.78 6.32
CA HIS A 64 -4.68 -14.43 5.99
C HIS A 64 -3.18 -14.30 5.75
N ARG A 65 -2.34 -15.15 6.34
CA ARG A 65 -0.86 -15.08 6.25
C ARG A 65 -0.34 -13.67 6.57
N PRO A 66 -0.57 -13.16 7.79
CA PRO A 66 -0.13 -11.83 8.17
C PRO A 66 1.40 -11.73 8.10
N SER A 67 1.89 -10.65 7.49
CA SER A 67 3.33 -10.45 7.22
C SER A 67 3.99 -9.42 8.14
N THR A 68 3.18 -8.56 8.78
CA THR A 68 3.67 -7.52 9.69
C THR A 68 3.03 -7.67 11.07
N PRO A 69 3.66 -7.12 12.13
CA PRO A 69 3.08 -7.15 13.48
C PRO A 69 1.67 -6.56 13.53
N THR A 70 1.41 -5.47 12.79
CA THR A 70 0.08 -4.87 12.70
C THR A 70 -0.95 -5.81 12.07
N GLU A 71 -0.59 -6.53 11.01
CA GLU A 71 -1.46 -7.53 10.40
C GLU A 71 -1.76 -8.68 11.36
N VAL A 72 -0.75 -9.14 12.13
CA VAL A 72 -0.93 -10.17 13.16
C VAL A 72 -1.93 -9.72 14.22
N LEU A 73 -1.78 -8.49 14.74
CA LEU A 73 -2.69 -7.92 15.74
C LEU A 73 -4.12 -7.80 15.21
N LEU A 74 -4.30 -7.45 13.93
CA LEU A 74 -5.62 -7.37 13.30
C LEU A 74 -6.27 -8.75 13.18
N VAL A 75 -5.51 -9.77 12.76
CA VAL A 75 -6.00 -11.16 12.66
C VAL A 75 -6.38 -11.71 14.05
N GLU A 76 -5.56 -11.48 15.07
CA GLU A 76 -5.90 -11.85 16.45
C GLU A 76 -7.13 -11.09 16.98
N SER A 77 -7.27 -9.82 16.61
CA SER A 77 -8.46 -9.03 16.92
C SER A 77 -9.72 -9.60 16.27
N MET A 78 -9.62 -10.08 15.03
CA MET A 78 -10.71 -10.78 14.35
C MET A 78 -11.10 -12.04 15.12
N ALA A 79 -10.15 -12.89 15.49
CA ALA A 79 -10.42 -14.11 16.25
C ALA A 79 -11.14 -13.81 17.58
N ARG A 80 -10.64 -12.83 18.35
CA ARG A 80 -11.26 -12.41 19.62
C ARG A 80 -12.68 -11.91 19.44
N HIS A 81 -12.92 -11.03 18.46
CA HIS A 81 -14.25 -10.48 18.23
C HIS A 81 -15.24 -11.51 17.68
N TYR A 82 -14.76 -12.44 16.85
CA TYR A 82 -15.57 -13.58 16.44
C TYR A 82 -15.98 -14.42 17.65
N TRP A 83 -15.04 -14.74 18.55
CA TRP A 83 -15.32 -15.52 19.76
C TRP A 83 -16.34 -14.84 20.67
N LEU A 84 -16.16 -13.54 20.93
CA LEU A 84 -17.09 -12.76 21.76
C LEU A 84 -18.48 -12.63 21.12
N ARG A 85 -18.57 -12.56 19.79
CA ARG A 85 -19.84 -12.59 19.06
C ARG A 85 -20.55 -13.94 19.26
N GLN A 86 -19.81 -15.05 19.14
CA GLN A 86 -20.36 -16.39 19.38
C GLN A 86 -20.80 -16.57 20.84
N ARG A 87 -20.02 -16.08 21.80
CA ARG A 87 -20.40 -16.05 23.22
C ARG A 87 -21.71 -15.28 23.42
N ALA A 88 -21.86 -14.10 22.82
CA ALA A 88 -23.09 -13.32 22.90
C ALA A 88 -24.30 -14.07 22.29
N GLN A 89 -24.11 -14.84 21.22
CA GLN A 89 -25.15 -15.67 20.63
C GLN A 89 -25.55 -16.84 21.53
N ARG A 90 -24.58 -17.54 22.14
CA ARG A 90 -24.85 -18.60 23.11
C ARG A 90 -25.64 -18.07 24.32
N LEU A 91 -25.24 -16.91 24.84
CA LEU A 91 -25.94 -16.25 25.95
C LEU A 91 -27.37 -15.82 25.57
N GLN A 92 -27.61 -15.39 24.32
CA GLN A 92 -28.96 -15.14 23.82
C GLN A 92 -29.82 -16.40 23.82
N CYS A 93 -29.28 -17.55 23.43
CA CYS A 93 -30.01 -18.82 23.47
C CYS A 93 -30.44 -19.18 24.90
N LEU A 94 -29.62 -18.89 25.91
CA LEU A 94 -29.95 -19.13 27.32
C LEU A 94 -31.08 -18.22 27.84
N CYS A 95 -31.38 -17.10 27.17
CA CYS A 95 -32.51 -16.26 27.55
C CYS A 95 -33.87 -16.89 27.20
N PHE A 96 -33.91 -17.83 26.25
CA PHE A 96 -35.13 -18.54 25.87
C PHE A 96 -35.45 -19.65 26.88
N HIS A 97 -36.73 -19.92 27.06
CA HIS A 97 -37.20 -21.11 27.76
C HIS A 97 -37.65 -22.13 26.72
N ASN A 98 -37.27 -23.40 26.87
CA ASN A 98 -37.55 -24.45 25.87
C ASN A 98 -39.06 -24.64 25.58
N GLU A 99 -39.93 -24.18 26.47
CA GLU A 99 -41.38 -24.36 26.38
C GLU A 99 -42.12 -23.16 25.76
N LEU A 100 -41.44 -22.02 25.56
CA LEU A 100 -42.06 -20.79 25.08
C LEU A 100 -41.39 -20.31 23.77
N PRO A 101 -42.16 -19.91 22.75
CA PRO A 101 -41.61 -19.40 21.48
C PRO A 101 -41.08 -17.95 21.61
N MET A 102 -41.00 -17.42 22.82
CA MET A 102 -40.65 -16.03 23.11
C MET A 102 -39.82 -15.92 24.38
N VAL A 103 -38.93 -14.93 24.40
CA VAL A 103 -38.11 -14.61 25.58
C VAL A 103 -39.04 -14.14 26.70
N PRO A 104 -38.98 -14.71 27.91
CA PRO A 104 -39.79 -14.23 29.03
C PRO A 104 -39.43 -12.80 29.42
N GLU A 105 -40.41 -12.05 29.92
CA GLU A 105 -40.25 -10.63 30.28
C GLU A 105 -39.07 -10.38 31.23
N GLN A 106 -38.78 -11.33 32.13
CA GLN A 106 -37.67 -11.25 33.06
C GLN A 106 -36.31 -11.20 32.35
N ASN A 107 -36.18 -11.86 31.20
CA ASN A 107 -34.93 -12.00 30.45
C ASN A 107 -34.79 -10.96 29.32
N HIS A 108 -35.81 -10.14 29.05
CA HIS A 108 -35.78 -9.15 27.96
C HIS A 108 -34.56 -8.21 28.02
N LYS A 109 -34.21 -7.75 29.22
CA LYS A 109 -33.07 -6.85 29.43
C LYS A 109 -31.73 -7.51 29.11
N GLU A 110 -31.55 -8.77 29.51
CA GLU A 110 -30.33 -9.54 29.25
C GLU A 110 -30.22 -9.90 27.77
N PHE A 111 -31.33 -10.32 27.15
CA PHE A 111 -31.38 -10.60 25.72
C PHE A 111 -31.00 -9.37 24.89
N ALA A 112 -31.58 -8.20 25.19
CA ALA A 112 -31.25 -6.94 24.53
C ALA A 112 -29.78 -6.55 24.74
N LEU A 113 -29.22 -6.80 25.92
CA LEU A 113 -27.80 -6.57 26.22
C LEU A 113 -26.90 -7.45 25.33
N TYR A 114 -27.19 -8.74 25.23
CA TYR A 114 -26.40 -9.68 24.43
C TYR A 114 -26.52 -9.41 22.93
N LEU A 115 -27.70 -9.02 22.44
CA LEU A 115 -27.89 -8.59 21.05
C LEU A 115 -27.02 -7.37 20.70
N ARG A 116 -26.91 -6.42 21.63
CA ARG A 116 -26.03 -5.25 21.47
C ARG A 116 -24.57 -5.67 21.37
N TYR A 117 -24.10 -6.56 22.26
CA TYR A 117 -22.72 -7.05 22.22
C TYR A 117 -22.40 -7.90 20.99
N GLN A 118 -23.35 -8.73 20.51
CA GLN A 118 -23.21 -9.42 19.23
C GLN A 118 -22.93 -8.40 18.11
N THR A 119 -23.78 -7.38 18.02
CA THR A 119 -23.64 -6.31 17.01
C THR A 119 -22.31 -5.55 17.17
N THR A 120 -21.89 -5.26 18.40
CA THR A 120 -20.62 -4.58 18.69
C THR A 120 -19.43 -5.39 18.19
N HIS A 121 -19.38 -6.68 18.51
CA HIS A 121 -18.26 -7.54 18.13
C HIS A 121 -18.28 -7.92 16.65
N GLU A 122 -19.46 -8.04 16.03
CA GLU A 122 -19.58 -8.18 14.58
C GLU A 122 -19.01 -6.97 13.84
N ARG A 123 -19.38 -5.75 14.26
CA ARG A 123 -18.80 -4.52 13.69
C ARG A 123 -17.29 -4.44 13.91
N ALA A 124 -16.81 -4.83 15.09
CA ALA A 124 -15.39 -4.81 15.41
C ALA A 124 -14.61 -5.84 14.56
N PHE A 125 -15.15 -7.04 14.35
CA PHE A 125 -14.60 -8.04 13.42
C PHE A 125 -14.45 -7.46 12.01
N HIS A 126 -15.53 -6.92 11.45
CA HIS A 126 -15.50 -6.34 10.10
C HIS A 126 -14.56 -5.14 10.00
N LYS A 127 -14.46 -4.33 11.05
CA LYS A 127 -13.49 -3.24 11.11
C LYS A 127 -12.06 -3.77 11.00
N SER A 128 -11.68 -4.75 11.81
CA SER A 128 -10.34 -5.35 11.78
C SER A 128 -10.01 -5.97 10.41
N LEU A 129 -10.98 -6.68 9.80
CA LEU A 129 -10.82 -7.24 8.45
C LEU A 129 -10.64 -6.14 7.40
N ASN A 130 -11.46 -5.10 7.43
CA ASN A 130 -11.36 -3.99 6.47
C ASN A 130 -10.04 -3.23 6.61
N ASP A 131 -9.57 -3.01 7.84
CA ASP A 131 -8.29 -2.35 8.09
C ASP A 131 -7.12 -3.21 7.57
N LEU A 132 -7.19 -4.54 7.74
CA LEU A 132 -6.22 -5.48 7.16
C LEU A 132 -6.18 -5.39 5.63
N LEU A 133 -7.34 -5.40 4.97
CA LEU A 133 -7.43 -5.30 3.52
C LEU A 133 -6.93 -3.94 3.00
N LYS A 134 -7.20 -2.85 3.73
CA LYS A 134 -6.70 -1.51 3.39
C LYS A 134 -5.18 -1.44 3.45
N LEU A 135 -4.55 -1.93 4.52
CA LEU A 135 -3.09 -1.96 4.65
C LEU A 135 -2.44 -2.73 3.49
N ARG A 136 -3.06 -3.85 3.07
CA ARG A 136 -2.58 -4.62 1.91
C ARG A 136 -2.73 -3.87 0.59
N ALA A 137 -3.86 -3.20 0.41
CA ALA A 137 -4.12 -2.40 -0.79
C ALA A 137 -3.15 -1.21 -0.88
N GLU A 138 -2.85 -0.56 0.24
CA GLU A 138 -1.86 0.53 0.33
C GLU A 138 -0.46 0.02 -0.05
N ARG A 139 0.00 -1.08 0.55
CA ARG A 139 1.29 -1.68 0.19
C ARG A 139 1.37 -2.06 -1.29
N ARG A 140 0.29 -2.64 -1.85
CA ARG A 140 0.24 -2.98 -3.29
C ARG A 140 0.33 -1.72 -4.16
N LYS A 141 -0.34 -0.63 -3.78
CA LYS A 141 -0.27 0.64 -4.52
C LYS A 141 1.13 1.24 -4.49
N GLU A 142 1.82 1.17 -3.35
CA GLU A 142 3.21 1.62 -3.22
C GLU A 142 4.15 0.83 -4.15
N GLN A 143 3.99 -0.50 -4.19
CA GLN A 143 4.75 -1.38 -5.10
C GLN A 143 4.52 -1.02 -6.57
N ILE A 144 3.25 -0.91 -6.99
CA ILE A 144 2.89 -0.55 -8.37
C ILE A 144 3.43 0.85 -8.72
N GLY A 145 3.36 1.80 -7.78
CA GLY A 145 3.87 3.16 -7.98
C GLY A 145 5.37 3.17 -8.27
N PHE A 146 6.14 2.35 -7.56
CA PHE A 146 7.57 2.21 -7.77
C PHE A 146 7.91 1.56 -9.12
N GLU A 147 7.23 0.47 -9.48
CA GLU A 147 7.41 -0.21 -10.78
C GLU A 147 7.09 0.72 -11.95
N SER A 148 6.01 1.51 -11.85
CA SER A 148 5.61 2.49 -12.86
C SER A 148 6.65 3.60 -13.04
N GLN A 149 7.21 4.11 -11.93
CA GLN A 149 8.28 5.12 -11.98
C GLN A 149 9.55 4.57 -12.64
N GLN A 150 9.96 3.35 -12.28
CA GLN A 150 11.12 2.70 -12.91
C GLN A 150 10.90 2.48 -14.41
N ALA A 151 9.73 1.99 -14.82
CA ALA A 151 9.39 1.79 -16.22
C ALA A 151 9.45 3.11 -17.02
N ARG A 152 8.97 4.21 -16.42
CA ARG A 152 9.03 5.55 -17.03
C ARG A 152 10.47 6.03 -17.18
N GLN A 153 11.29 5.94 -16.13
CA GLN A 153 12.71 6.34 -16.17
C GLN A 153 13.50 5.52 -17.19
N ALA A 154 13.25 4.21 -17.27
CA ALA A 154 13.86 3.34 -18.27
C ALA A 154 13.44 3.73 -19.69
N GLY A 155 12.18 4.09 -19.90
CA GLY A 155 11.68 4.60 -21.17
C GLY A 155 12.33 5.93 -21.59
N GLU A 156 12.45 6.89 -20.67
CA GLU A 156 13.12 8.16 -20.89
C GLU A 156 14.61 7.98 -21.21
N SER A 157 15.30 7.09 -20.47
CA SER A 157 16.71 6.74 -20.74
C SER A 157 16.90 6.10 -22.12
N ARG A 158 15.97 5.23 -22.55
CA ARG A 158 16.01 4.63 -23.90
C ARG A 158 15.82 5.68 -24.99
N LYS A 159 14.91 6.63 -24.79
CA LYS A 159 14.70 7.75 -25.74
C LYS A 159 15.95 8.63 -25.82
N GLN A 160 16.55 8.96 -24.68
CA GLN A 160 17.78 9.75 -24.64
C GLN A 160 18.93 9.02 -25.34
N ALA A 161 19.10 7.71 -25.10
CA ALA A 161 20.11 6.92 -25.77
C ALA A 161 19.90 6.84 -27.29
N ALA A 162 18.64 6.76 -27.74
CA ALA A 162 18.32 6.79 -29.17
C ALA A 162 18.64 8.16 -29.80
N GLU A 163 18.33 9.26 -29.11
CA GLU A 163 18.65 10.61 -29.58
C GLU A 163 20.17 10.83 -29.63
N ASN A 164 20.91 10.40 -28.59
CA ASN A 164 22.37 10.48 -28.57
C ASN A 164 22.98 9.69 -29.74
N ARG A 165 22.50 8.47 -30.03
CA ARG A 165 22.96 7.69 -31.19
C ARG A 165 22.69 8.40 -32.51
N LYS A 166 21.54 9.06 -32.63
CA LYS A 166 21.20 9.84 -33.83
C LYS A 166 22.15 11.04 -33.99
N GLN A 167 22.49 11.71 -32.89
CA GLN A 167 23.48 12.78 -32.88
C GLN A 167 24.86 12.26 -33.26
N GLU A 168 25.32 11.16 -32.67
CA GLU A 168 26.61 10.51 -32.98
C GLU A 168 26.72 10.10 -34.46
N LEU A 169 25.66 9.50 -35.02
CA LEU A 169 25.62 9.16 -36.44
C LEU A 169 25.70 10.42 -37.32
N HIS A 170 25.06 11.51 -36.93
CA HIS A 170 25.14 12.77 -37.65
C HIS A 170 26.56 13.35 -37.61
N THR A 171 27.21 13.40 -36.44
CA THR A 171 28.60 13.86 -36.33
C THR A 171 29.56 13.01 -37.17
N LEU A 172 29.41 11.68 -37.14
CA LEU A 172 30.21 10.78 -37.99
C LEU A 172 29.98 11.05 -39.48
N ALA A 173 28.75 11.32 -39.89
CA ALA A 173 28.44 11.63 -41.28
C ALA A 173 29.08 12.94 -41.74
N VAL A 174 29.08 13.97 -40.89
CA VAL A 174 29.76 15.25 -41.16
C VAL A 174 31.27 15.05 -41.27
N LEU A 175 31.90 14.37 -40.31
CA LEU A 175 33.34 14.07 -40.35
C LEU A 175 33.74 13.30 -41.60
N LEU A 176 32.92 12.33 -42.02
CA LEU A 176 33.16 11.57 -43.24
C LEU A 176 33.05 12.43 -44.50
N ALA A 177 32.11 13.38 -44.53
CA ALA A 177 32.00 14.36 -45.61
C ALA A 177 33.22 15.29 -45.64
N GLU A 178 33.66 15.81 -44.50
CA GLU A 178 34.88 16.62 -44.38
C GLU A 178 36.11 15.86 -44.89
N ALA A 179 36.30 14.61 -44.45
CA ALA A 179 37.41 13.76 -44.90
C ALA A 179 37.40 13.55 -46.43
N LYS A 180 36.23 13.37 -47.04
CA LYS A 180 36.08 13.28 -48.50
C LYS A 180 36.52 14.56 -49.20
N VAL A 181 36.08 15.71 -48.72
CA VAL A 181 36.47 17.02 -49.28
C VAL A 181 37.98 17.24 -49.16
N THR A 182 38.58 16.91 -48.00
CA THR A 182 40.04 17.02 -47.84
C THR A 182 40.79 16.11 -48.80
N HIS A 183 40.30 14.89 -49.03
CA HIS A 183 40.90 13.94 -49.97
C HIS A 183 40.80 14.44 -51.42
N GLU A 184 39.64 14.97 -51.83
CA GLU A 184 39.47 15.58 -53.16
C GLU A 184 40.40 16.78 -53.36
N SER A 185 40.52 17.63 -52.34
CA SER A 185 41.41 18.80 -52.37
C SER A 185 42.87 18.40 -52.54
N ALA A 186 43.33 17.38 -51.80
CA ALA A 186 44.67 16.82 -51.94
C ALA A 186 44.89 16.26 -53.35
N ARG A 187 43.93 15.52 -53.90
CA ARG A 187 44.00 14.97 -55.26
C ARG A 187 44.11 16.05 -56.33
N VAL A 188 43.37 17.15 -56.19
CA VAL A 188 43.45 18.29 -57.11
C VAL A 188 44.80 19.00 -56.99
N LEU A 189 45.35 19.12 -55.78
CA LEU A 189 46.67 19.69 -55.55
C LEU A 189 47.76 18.85 -56.24
N ASP A 190 47.73 17.53 -56.08
CA ASP A 190 48.66 16.59 -56.73
C ASP A 190 48.59 16.72 -58.27
N GLN A 191 47.39 16.83 -58.83
CA GLN A 191 47.22 17.05 -60.28
C GLN A 191 47.80 18.39 -60.75
N LYS A 192 47.67 19.45 -59.96
CA LYS A 192 48.28 20.75 -60.28
C LYS A 192 49.80 20.68 -60.23
N VAL A 193 50.37 20.08 -59.17
CA VAL A 193 51.82 19.87 -59.04
C VAL A 193 52.37 19.08 -60.22
N ALA A 194 51.69 17.98 -60.60
CA ALA A 194 52.07 17.17 -61.76
C ALA A 194 52.07 18.01 -63.05
N ARG A 195 51.02 18.80 -63.31
CA ARG A 195 50.98 19.70 -64.48
C ARG A 195 52.11 20.73 -64.49
N THR A 196 52.35 21.40 -63.37
CA THR A 196 53.44 22.40 -63.27
C THR A 196 54.81 21.77 -63.49
N MET A 197 55.03 20.53 -63.02
CA MET A 197 56.27 19.80 -63.27
C MET A 197 56.45 19.47 -64.75
N THR A 198 55.37 19.08 -65.44
CA THR A 198 55.39 18.85 -66.90
C THR A 198 55.68 20.15 -67.67
N GLU A 199 55.02 21.26 -67.32
CA GLU A 199 55.24 22.57 -67.95
C GLU A 199 56.68 23.09 -67.73
N LEU A 200 57.26 22.86 -66.54
CA LEU A 200 58.66 23.18 -66.26
C LEU A 200 59.61 22.33 -67.10
N ALA A 201 59.36 21.02 -67.22
CA ALA A 201 60.17 20.12 -68.05
C ALA A 201 60.10 20.49 -69.55
N GLU A 202 58.94 20.93 -70.05
CA GLU A 202 58.77 21.42 -71.42
C GLU A 202 59.51 22.75 -71.66
N ASN A 203 59.50 23.66 -70.68
CA ASN A 203 60.26 24.91 -70.75
C ASN A 203 61.78 24.71 -70.69
N GLU A 204 62.27 23.77 -69.88
CA GLU A 204 63.70 23.40 -69.86
C GLU A 204 64.15 22.80 -71.21
N GLY A 205 63.29 22.00 -71.87
CA GLY A 205 63.52 21.50 -73.22
C GLY A 205 63.60 22.61 -74.30
N TYR A 206 62.77 23.65 -74.17
CA TYR A 206 62.79 24.82 -75.07
C TYR A 206 64.06 25.66 -74.94
N HIS A 207 64.64 25.75 -73.75
CA HIS A 207 65.90 26.48 -73.53
C HIS A 207 67.13 25.72 -74.04
N THR A 208 67.13 24.38 -74.01
CA THR A 208 68.21 23.57 -74.62
C THR A 208 68.22 23.62 -76.15
N SER A 209 67.08 23.91 -76.80
CA SER A 209 66.98 23.97 -78.27
C SER A 209 67.29 25.35 -78.87
N ARG A 210 67.54 26.38 -78.04
CA ARG A 210 67.83 27.76 -78.50
C ARG A 210 69.30 28.17 -78.28
N ALA A 211 70.15 27.27 -77.79
CA ALA A 211 71.57 27.48 -77.52
C ALA A 211 72.52 26.72 -78.47
N ALA A 212 72.01 26.20 -79.60
CA ALA A 212 72.80 25.56 -80.65
C ALA A 212 72.76 26.38 -81.95
#